data_AF-A0A0G1YK13-F1
#
_entry.id   AF-A0A0G1YK13-F1
#
_cell.length_a   1.000
_cell.length_b   1.000
_cell.length_c   1.000
_cell.angle_alpha   90.00
_cell.angle_beta   90.00
_cell.angle_gamma   90.00
#
_symmetry.space_group_name_H-M   'P 1'
#
loop_
_entity.id
_entity.type
_entity.pdbx_description
1 polymer ?
#
loop_
_entity_poly.entity_id
_entity_poly.type
_entity_poly.pdbx_seq_one_letter_code
_entity_poly.pdbx_strand_id
1 'polypeptide(L)'
;MKSAIKKILKVAALAFASLTTIALLAFAYVNLPVSLPKEEAKLGVTFSIRYAQDIGLDWKEAYLATLDDLGVKRIRVPAYWDSIEKEDGEYDWADLDWQLDEAKKRNAEVVLAVGQKVPRWPECYVPKWIGEDDAKRKEKLVMFVEETVGRYKDHEAVKIWQIENEPFLKFGVCPAFDVELLDREIETARSIDPETPIMLTDSGELSLWVPAAKRGDHFGTTMYREVITKEYGAWKYPIGPNFFKAKKLLVRIFASQKNVAVIELQGEPWIEGWTTNFPLERQFQSMDAAKLKENIEFARKTGITDIYVWGVEWWYWLKATQNSPEVWDQAKRLYN
;
A
#
# COMPACT_ATOMS: atom_id res chain seq x y z
N MET A 1 -16.32 53.05 13.28
CA MET A 1 -15.22 52.29 12.66
C MET A 1 -14.36 51.52 13.67
N LYS A 2 -13.71 52.16 14.66
CA LYS A 2 -12.84 51.48 15.67
C LYS A 2 -13.54 50.39 16.51
N SER A 3 -14.81 50.60 16.90
CA SER A 3 -15.60 49.62 17.68
C SER A 3 -15.91 48.34 16.88
N ALA A 4 -16.26 48.49 15.60
CA ALA A 4 -16.53 47.35 14.71
C ALA A 4 -15.26 46.52 14.45
N ILE A 5 -14.12 47.17 14.21
CA ILE A 5 -12.81 46.51 14.05
C ILE A 5 -12.45 45.71 15.31
N LYS A 6 -12.62 46.29 16.51
CA LYS A 6 -12.35 45.59 17.78
C LYS A 6 -13.25 44.36 17.97
N LYS A 7 -14.52 44.43 17.56
CA LYS A 7 -15.46 43.29 17.61
C LYS A 7 -15.06 42.18 16.63
N ILE A 8 -14.69 42.54 15.40
CA ILE A 8 -14.18 41.59 14.39
C ILE A 8 -12.92 40.89 14.88
N LEU A 9 -11.94 41.65 15.39
CA LEU A 9 -10.70 41.09 15.93
C LEU A 9 -10.95 40.15 17.12
N LYS A 10 -11.90 40.48 18.00
CA LYS A 10 -12.28 39.59 19.11
C LYS A 10 -12.91 38.29 18.62
N VAL A 11 -13.80 38.35 17.62
CA VAL A 11 -14.42 37.15 17.03
C VAL A 11 -13.36 36.30 16.32
N ALA A 12 -12.48 36.90 15.53
CA ALA A 12 -11.38 36.20 14.87
C ALA A 12 -10.44 35.53 15.88
N ALA A 13 -10.08 36.23 16.96
CA ALA A 13 -9.25 35.67 18.03
C ALA A 13 -9.93 34.49 18.75
N LEU A 14 -11.24 34.59 19.02
CA LEU A 14 -12.00 33.49 19.63
C LEU A 14 -12.13 32.28 18.68
N ALA A 15 -12.38 32.52 17.39
CA ALA A 15 -12.41 31.47 16.38
C ALA A 15 -11.05 30.76 16.27
N PHE A 16 -9.96 31.53 16.22
CA PHE A 16 -8.60 31.00 16.20
C PHE A 16 -8.28 30.19 17.46
N ALA A 17 -8.61 30.72 18.65
CA ALA A 17 -8.41 30.00 19.91
C ALA A 17 -9.22 28.69 19.96
N SER A 18 -10.45 28.71 19.47
CA SER A 18 -11.33 27.53 19.41
C SER A 18 -10.78 26.46 18.47
N LEU A 19 -10.39 26.84 17.25
CA LEU A 19 -9.76 25.94 16.28
C LEU A 19 -8.45 25.34 16.83
N THR A 20 -7.63 26.18 17.46
CA THR A 20 -6.38 25.72 18.11
C THR A 20 -6.67 24.72 19.23
N THR A 21 -7.69 24.98 20.05
CA THR A 21 -8.08 24.07 21.14
C THR A 21 -8.57 22.74 20.59
N ILE A 22 -9.40 22.76 19.54
CA ILE A 22 -9.88 21.56 18.85
C ILE A 22 -8.71 20.76 18.27
N ALA A 23 -7.76 21.43 17.61
CA ALA A 23 -6.58 20.78 17.06
C ALA A 23 -5.72 20.12 18.15
N LEU A 24 -5.52 20.79 19.30
CA LEU A 24 -4.79 20.23 20.43
C LEU A 24 -5.50 19.02 21.06
N LEU A 25 -6.82 19.09 21.22
CA LEU A 25 -7.62 17.97 21.73
C LEU A 25 -7.61 16.79 20.77
N ALA A 26 -7.72 17.04 19.46
CA ALA A 26 -7.60 16.02 18.43
C ALA A 26 -6.20 15.37 18.44
N PHE A 27 -5.15 16.20 18.51
CA PHE A 27 -3.77 15.73 18.62
C PHE A 27 -3.54 14.87 19.88
N ALA A 28 -4.08 15.29 21.02
CA ALA A 28 -4.03 14.51 22.26
C ALA A 28 -4.76 13.18 22.11
N TYR A 29 -5.98 13.19 21.55
CA TYR A 29 -6.80 11.99 21.33
C TYR A 29 -6.11 10.97 20.44
N VAL A 30 -5.56 11.39 19.29
CA VAL A 30 -4.93 10.46 18.35
C VAL A 30 -3.68 9.79 18.95
N ASN A 31 -3.05 10.44 19.94
CA ASN A 31 -1.85 9.95 20.64
C ASN A 31 -2.13 9.31 22.01
N LEU A 32 -3.40 9.17 22.43
CA LEU A 32 -3.74 8.42 23.64
C LEU A 32 -3.27 6.96 23.52
N PRO A 33 -2.75 6.37 24.61
CA PRO A 33 -2.27 4.99 24.58
C PRO A 33 -3.40 4.01 24.28
N VAL A 34 -3.08 2.98 23.49
CA VAL A 34 -4.01 1.92 23.09
C VAL A 34 -3.40 0.57 23.46
N SER A 35 -4.16 -0.26 24.15
CA SER A 35 -3.76 -1.63 24.47
C SER A 35 -3.70 -2.49 23.20
N LEU A 36 -2.74 -3.41 23.17
CA LEU A 36 -2.66 -4.39 22.09
C LEU A 36 -3.87 -5.34 22.19
N PRO A 37 -4.65 -5.54 21.12
CA PRO A 37 -5.77 -6.47 21.14
C PRO A 37 -5.27 -7.90 21.28
N LYS A 38 -6.10 -8.76 21.89
CA LYS A 38 -5.82 -10.20 22.03
C LYS A 38 -5.90 -10.95 20.71
N GLU A 39 -6.79 -10.52 19.81
CA GLU A 39 -6.96 -11.11 18.49
C GLU A 39 -5.68 -10.92 17.66
N GLU A 40 -5.27 -11.98 16.98
CA GLU A 40 -4.12 -11.96 16.09
C GLU A 40 -4.47 -11.30 14.75
N ALA A 41 -3.48 -10.64 14.16
CA ALA A 41 -3.65 -10.10 12.81
C ALA A 41 -3.42 -11.20 11.79
N LYS A 42 -4.15 -11.14 10.69
CA LYS A 42 -3.91 -11.95 9.51
C LYS A 42 -2.85 -11.24 8.68
N LEU A 43 -1.60 -11.64 8.91
CA LEU A 43 -0.46 -11.02 8.26
C LEU A 43 -0.29 -11.53 6.82
N GLY A 44 0.06 -10.61 5.94
CA GLY A 44 0.52 -10.87 4.59
C GLY A 44 1.68 -9.94 4.24
N VAL A 45 2.19 -10.05 3.02
CA VAL A 45 3.25 -9.18 2.50
C VAL A 45 2.87 -8.62 1.13
N THR A 46 3.51 -7.53 0.71
CA THR A 46 3.58 -7.20 -0.72
C THR A 46 4.89 -7.71 -1.28
N PHE A 47 4.85 -8.35 -2.44
CA PHE A 47 6.04 -8.79 -3.15
C PHE A 47 6.06 -8.23 -4.59
N SER A 48 7.16 -7.59 -4.95
CA SER A 48 7.44 -7.04 -6.27
C SER A 48 8.62 -7.73 -6.93
N ILE A 49 8.39 -8.29 -8.13
CA ILE A 49 9.47 -8.79 -8.98
C ILE A 49 10.46 -7.65 -9.31
N ARG A 50 9.94 -6.47 -9.68
CA ARG A 50 10.77 -5.34 -10.09
C ARG A 50 11.71 -4.91 -8.97
N TYR A 51 11.22 -4.76 -7.75
CA TYR A 51 12.11 -4.35 -6.65
C TYR A 51 13.14 -5.42 -6.30
N ALA A 52 12.75 -6.70 -6.27
CA ALA A 52 13.70 -7.78 -6.05
C ALA A 52 14.84 -7.77 -7.10
N GLN A 53 14.51 -7.57 -8.37
CA GLN A 53 15.48 -7.44 -9.46
C GLN A 53 16.35 -6.16 -9.31
N ASP A 54 15.74 -5.01 -9.01
CA ASP A 54 16.42 -3.73 -8.85
C ASP A 54 17.49 -3.76 -7.74
N ILE A 55 17.27 -4.57 -6.70
CA ILE A 55 18.24 -4.77 -5.60
C ILE A 55 19.15 -6.00 -5.78
N GLY A 56 19.13 -6.61 -6.97
CA GLY A 56 20.05 -7.68 -7.38
C GLY A 56 19.74 -9.06 -6.82
N LEU A 57 18.49 -9.34 -6.41
CA LEU A 57 18.06 -10.67 -5.98
C LEU A 57 17.64 -11.56 -7.15
N ASP A 58 17.80 -12.87 -6.98
CA ASP A 58 16.95 -13.82 -7.66
C ASP A 58 15.54 -13.72 -7.06
N TRP A 59 14.62 -13.13 -7.83
CA TRP A 59 13.27 -12.88 -7.36
C TRP A 59 12.48 -14.19 -7.15
N LYS A 60 12.78 -15.27 -7.89
CA LYS A 60 12.09 -16.56 -7.71
C LYS A 60 12.50 -17.17 -6.39
N GLU A 61 13.79 -17.17 -6.07
CA GLU A 61 14.27 -17.63 -4.77
C GLU A 61 13.69 -16.81 -3.62
N ALA A 62 13.66 -15.48 -3.74
CA ALA A 62 13.09 -14.60 -2.73
C ALA A 62 11.57 -14.82 -2.55
N TYR A 63 10.84 -15.04 -3.66
CA TYR A 63 9.41 -15.34 -3.64
C TYR A 63 9.12 -16.68 -2.96
N LEU A 64 9.87 -17.73 -3.33
CA LEU A 64 9.75 -19.04 -2.69
C LEU A 64 10.11 -18.99 -1.22
N ALA A 65 11.19 -18.31 -0.84
CA ALA A 65 11.57 -18.14 0.57
C ALA A 65 10.47 -17.40 1.35
N THR A 66 9.80 -16.42 0.74
CA THR A 66 8.66 -15.73 1.35
C THR A 66 7.51 -16.70 1.64
N LEU A 67 7.18 -17.60 0.72
CA LEU A 67 6.07 -18.53 0.89
C LEU A 67 6.43 -19.75 1.75
N ASP A 68 7.66 -20.27 1.65
CA ASP A 68 8.12 -21.51 2.27
C ASP A 68 8.82 -21.28 3.61
N ASP A 69 9.77 -20.35 3.67
CA ASP A 69 10.58 -20.13 4.88
C ASP A 69 9.83 -19.27 5.91
N LEU A 70 9.19 -18.18 5.45
CA LEU A 70 8.32 -17.37 6.33
C LEU A 70 6.93 -17.99 6.53
N GLY A 71 6.49 -18.88 5.65
CA GLY A 71 5.17 -19.50 5.73
C GLY A 71 4.02 -18.55 5.36
N VAL A 72 4.29 -17.46 4.63
CA VAL A 72 3.28 -16.44 4.29
C VAL A 72 2.14 -17.05 3.47
N LYS A 73 0.90 -16.86 3.93
CA LYS A 73 -0.32 -17.33 3.26
C LYS A 73 -1.13 -16.23 2.57
N ARG A 74 -0.66 -14.99 2.62
CA ARG A 74 -1.35 -13.82 2.06
C ARG A 74 -0.34 -12.91 1.40
N ILE A 75 -0.52 -12.64 0.11
CA ILE A 75 0.45 -11.88 -0.67
C ILE A 75 -0.24 -10.90 -1.60
N ARG A 76 0.21 -9.66 -1.61
CA ARG A 76 -0.15 -8.68 -2.62
C ARG A 76 0.87 -8.73 -3.74
N VAL A 77 0.42 -8.91 -4.97
CA VAL A 77 1.27 -9.03 -6.17
C VAL A 77 0.83 -7.96 -7.18
N PRO A 78 1.74 -7.08 -7.64
CA PRO A 78 1.46 -6.11 -8.71
C PRO A 78 1.62 -6.73 -10.10
N ALA A 79 0.63 -6.52 -10.97
CA ALA A 79 0.71 -6.80 -12.40
C ALA A 79 1.29 -5.57 -13.13
N TYR A 80 2.57 -5.61 -13.47
CA TYR A 80 3.27 -4.49 -14.11
C TYR A 80 2.95 -4.42 -15.61
N TRP A 81 2.12 -3.46 -16.02
CA TRP A 81 1.66 -3.31 -17.40
C TRP A 81 2.82 -3.18 -18.40
N ASP A 82 3.80 -2.31 -18.16
CA ASP A 82 4.99 -2.12 -19.01
C ASP A 82 5.84 -3.39 -19.24
N SER A 83 5.74 -4.35 -18.32
CA SER A 83 6.54 -5.57 -18.33
C SER A 83 5.73 -6.74 -18.91
N ILE A 84 4.42 -6.72 -18.74
CA ILE A 84 3.50 -7.73 -19.27
C ILE A 84 3.18 -7.44 -20.74
N GLU A 85 2.92 -6.19 -21.13
CA GLU A 85 2.60 -5.80 -22.51
C GLU A 85 3.73 -4.94 -23.08
N LYS A 86 4.85 -5.59 -23.43
CA LYS A 86 6.06 -4.91 -23.92
C LYS A 86 5.86 -4.28 -25.30
N GLU A 87 4.96 -4.84 -26.09
CA GLU A 87 4.53 -4.37 -27.41
C GLU A 87 2.99 -4.41 -27.49
N ASP A 88 2.40 -3.54 -28.32
CA ASP A 88 0.94 -3.34 -28.39
C ASP A 88 0.20 -4.64 -28.74
N GLY A 89 -0.59 -5.17 -27.80
CA GLY A 89 -1.33 -6.42 -27.95
C GLY A 89 -0.52 -7.71 -27.79
N GLU A 90 0.78 -7.61 -27.45
CA GLU A 90 1.65 -8.77 -27.20
C GLU A 90 1.90 -8.94 -25.70
N TYR A 91 1.17 -9.87 -25.09
CA TYR A 91 1.24 -10.13 -23.66
C TYR A 91 2.20 -11.28 -23.29
N ASP A 92 3.11 -11.02 -22.36
CA ASP A 92 4.03 -11.95 -21.71
C ASP A 92 3.63 -12.14 -20.25
N TRP A 93 2.84 -13.19 -19.99
CA TRP A 93 2.30 -13.50 -18.66
C TRP A 93 3.21 -14.40 -17.81
N ALA A 94 4.34 -14.86 -18.35
CA ALA A 94 5.09 -16.00 -17.80
C ALA A 94 5.49 -15.81 -16.33
N ASP A 95 5.94 -14.60 -15.96
CA ASP A 95 6.38 -14.32 -14.59
C ASP A 95 5.19 -14.22 -13.61
N LEU A 96 4.08 -13.61 -14.03
CA LEU A 96 2.88 -13.49 -13.20
C LEU A 96 2.16 -14.83 -13.04
N ASP A 97 2.03 -15.60 -14.12
CA ASP A 97 1.53 -16.98 -14.09
C ASP A 97 2.33 -17.80 -13.06
N TRP A 98 3.66 -17.71 -13.11
CA TRP A 98 4.53 -18.44 -12.19
C TRP A 98 4.31 -18.02 -10.72
N GLN A 99 4.20 -16.72 -10.42
CA GLN A 99 3.91 -16.26 -9.06
C GLN A 99 2.58 -16.81 -8.54
N LEU A 100 1.53 -16.71 -9.34
CA LEU A 100 0.19 -17.16 -8.96
C LEU A 100 0.14 -18.69 -8.79
N ASP A 101 0.80 -19.45 -9.66
CA ASP A 101 0.91 -20.91 -9.55
C ASP A 101 1.66 -21.33 -8.28
N GLU A 102 2.79 -20.68 -7.95
CA GLU A 102 3.55 -20.98 -6.74
C GLU A 102 2.78 -20.60 -5.45
N ALA A 103 2.00 -19.52 -5.48
CA ALA A 103 1.06 -19.16 -4.42
C ALA A 103 -0.03 -20.23 -4.27
N LYS A 104 -0.64 -20.66 -5.39
CA LYS A 104 -1.68 -21.70 -5.41
C LYS A 104 -1.17 -23.02 -4.80
N LYS A 105 0.01 -23.49 -5.23
CA LYS A 105 0.64 -24.73 -4.71
C LYS A 105 0.78 -24.74 -3.19
N ARG A 106 0.85 -23.56 -2.56
CA ARG A 106 1.04 -23.38 -1.12
C ARG A 106 -0.22 -22.91 -0.39
N ASN A 107 -1.36 -22.87 -1.08
CA ASN A 107 -2.63 -22.33 -0.59
C ASN A 107 -2.49 -20.89 -0.07
N ALA A 108 -1.68 -20.07 -0.73
CA ALA A 108 -1.60 -18.65 -0.44
C ALA A 108 -2.70 -17.88 -1.20
N GLU A 109 -3.30 -16.91 -0.51
CA GLU A 109 -4.30 -15.99 -1.03
C GLU A 109 -3.61 -14.76 -1.62
N VAL A 110 -4.02 -14.34 -2.82
CA VAL A 110 -3.42 -13.24 -3.57
C VAL A 110 -4.38 -12.05 -3.67
N VAL A 111 -3.88 -10.87 -3.31
CA VAL A 111 -4.43 -9.59 -3.77
C VAL A 111 -3.66 -9.20 -5.03
N LEU A 112 -4.30 -9.26 -6.19
CA LEU A 112 -3.67 -8.94 -7.47
C LEU A 112 -3.94 -7.47 -7.79
N ALA A 113 -2.90 -6.64 -7.76
CA ALA A 113 -3.00 -5.23 -8.10
C ALA A 113 -2.87 -5.03 -9.60
N VAL A 114 -3.87 -4.43 -10.21
CA VAL A 114 -4.06 -4.28 -11.65
C VAL A 114 -4.33 -2.82 -11.98
N GLY A 115 -3.75 -2.35 -13.07
CA GLY A 115 -3.86 -0.96 -13.54
C GLY A 115 -2.52 -0.44 -14.04
N GLN A 116 -2.47 0.85 -14.37
CA GLN A 116 -1.22 1.53 -14.65
C GLN A 116 -0.48 1.89 -13.37
N LYS A 117 -1.18 2.27 -12.30
CA LYS A 117 -0.56 2.63 -11.02
C LYS A 117 -0.58 1.43 -10.09
N VAL A 118 0.57 0.81 -9.84
CA VAL A 118 0.68 -0.38 -8.97
C VAL A 118 1.89 -0.23 -8.03
N PRO A 119 1.99 -1.01 -6.94
CA PRO A 119 3.11 -0.97 -6.01
C PRO A 119 4.52 -0.81 -6.60
N ARG A 120 5.32 0.05 -5.94
CA ARG A 120 6.76 0.37 -6.15
C ARG A 120 6.97 1.60 -7.04
N TRP A 121 8.14 2.23 -6.91
CA TRP A 121 8.55 3.33 -7.80
C TRP A 121 8.71 2.82 -9.25
N PRO A 122 8.27 3.57 -10.28
CA PRO A 122 7.79 4.95 -10.26
C PRO A 122 6.28 5.14 -10.03
N GLU A 123 5.62 4.15 -9.42
CA GLU A 123 4.17 4.01 -9.20
C GLU A 123 3.39 3.69 -10.46
N CYS A 124 3.66 4.38 -11.58
CA CYS A 124 2.97 4.13 -12.85
C CYS A 124 3.85 3.41 -13.88
N TYR A 125 3.32 2.31 -14.42
CA TYR A 125 4.01 1.37 -15.29
C TYR A 125 3.39 1.36 -16.69
N VAL A 126 3.27 2.53 -17.30
CA VAL A 126 2.71 2.66 -18.67
C VAL A 126 3.75 2.18 -19.69
N PRO A 127 3.41 1.26 -20.61
CA PRO A 127 4.33 0.78 -21.63
C PRO A 127 4.84 1.90 -22.55
N LYS A 128 6.11 1.79 -22.98
CA LYS A 128 6.76 2.82 -23.82
C LYS A 128 6.07 3.03 -25.18
N TRP A 129 5.44 2.00 -25.74
CA TRP A 129 4.76 2.04 -27.04
C TRP A 129 3.45 2.86 -27.04
N ILE A 130 2.95 3.24 -25.85
CA ILE A 130 1.84 4.20 -25.72
C ILE A 130 2.25 5.58 -26.21
N GLY A 131 3.49 6.01 -25.95
CA GLY A 131 3.97 7.36 -26.26
C GLY A 131 3.23 8.44 -25.46
N GLU A 132 2.93 9.57 -26.10
CA GLU A 132 2.28 10.74 -25.49
C GLU A 132 0.75 10.80 -25.73
N ASP A 133 0.18 9.79 -26.38
CA ASP A 133 -1.25 9.76 -26.70
C ASP A 133 -2.08 9.31 -25.50
N ASP A 134 -2.66 10.30 -24.80
CA ASP A 134 -3.49 10.05 -23.61
C ASP A 134 -4.79 9.28 -23.92
N ALA A 135 -5.37 9.47 -25.11
CA ALA A 135 -6.58 8.75 -25.50
C ALA A 135 -6.26 7.26 -25.73
N LYS A 136 -5.17 6.99 -26.47
CA LYS A 136 -4.63 5.63 -26.64
C LYS A 136 -4.29 5.00 -25.29
N ARG A 137 -3.64 5.74 -24.38
CA ARG A 137 -3.34 5.27 -23.02
C ARG A 137 -4.58 4.81 -22.29
N LYS A 138 -5.64 5.64 -22.27
CA LYS A 138 -6.89 5.34 -21.56
C LYS A 138 -7.59 4.11 -22.12
N GLU A 139 -7.65 3.99 -23.44
CA GLU A 139 -8.24 2.83 -24.12
C GLU A 139 -7.46 1.56 -23.78
N LYS A 140 -6.14 1.60 -23.97
CA LYS A 140 -5.26 0.44 -23.74
C LYS A 140 -5.15 0.05 -22.27
N LEU A 141 -5.26 0.99 -21.34
CA LEU A 141 -5.31 0.68 -19.91
C LEU A 141 -6.55 -0.13 -19.57
N VAL A 142 -7.72 0.27 -20.06
CA VAL A 142 -8.96 -0.50 -19.83
C VAL A 142 -8.86 -1.89 -20.46
N MET A 143 -8.26 -2.01 -21.66
CA MET A 143 -7.97 -3.32 -22.26
C MET A 143 -7.01 -4.15 -21.41
N PHE A 144 -5.95 -3.56 -20.85
CA PHE A 144 -5.02 -4.27 -19.97
C PHE A 144 -5.70 -4.79 -18.69
N VAL A 145 -6.60 -3.98 -18.09
CA VAL A 145 -7.44 -4.42 -16.97
C VAL A 145 -8.34 -5.59 -17.41
N GLU A 146 -8.99 -5.48 -18.56
CA GLU A 146 -9.84 -6.54 -19.13
C GLU A 146 -9.07 -7.85 -19.33
N GLU A 147 -7.92 -7.81 -20.00
CA GLU A 147 -7.08 -8.98 -20.28
C GLU A 147 -6.54 -9.61 -18.99
N THR A 148 -6.10 -8.78 -18.02
CA THR A 148 -5.58 -9.29 -16.74
C THR A 148 -6.67 -9.97 -15.93
N VAL A 149 -7.82 -9.31 -15.73
CA VAL A 149 -8.93 -9.89 -14.95
C VAL A 149 -9.52 -11.09 -15.69
N GLY A 150 -9.70 -11.01 -17.01
CA GLY A 150 -10.21 -12.09 -17.84
C GLY A 150 -9.35 -13.35 -17.80
N ARG A 151 -8.03 -13.19 -17.80
CA ARG A 151 -7.07 -14.31 -17.70
C ARG A 151 -7.13 -15.02 -16.35
N TYR A 152 -7.26 -14.28 -15.27
CA TYR A 152 -7.00 -14.78 -13.92
C TYR A 152 -8.23 -14.91 -13.02
N LYS A 153 -9.43 -14.55 -13.48
CA LYS A 153 -10.70 -14.70 -12.73
C LYS A 153 -10.96 -16.10 -12.19
N ASP A 154 -10.53 -17.15 -12.92
CA ASP A 154 -10.70 -18.55 -12.50
C ASP A 154 -9.48 -19.08 -11.74
N HIS A 155 -8.45 -18.25 -11.51
CA HIS A 155 -7.25 -18.66 -10.80
C HIS A 155 -7.47 -18.67 -9.29
N GLU A 156 -7.55 -19.86 -8.70
CA GLU A 156 -7.92 -20.08 -7.30
C GLU A 156 -7.15 -19.27 -6.25
N ALA A 157 -5.90 -18.89 -6.51
CA ALA A 157 -5.13 -18.06 -5.58
C ALA A 157 -5.62 -16.60 -5.52
N VAL A 158 -6.20 -16.05 -6.59
CA VAL A 158 -6.65 -14.66 -6.63
C VAL A 158 -7.93 -14.52 -5.81
N LYS A 159 -7.89 -13.68 -4.77
CA LYS A 159 -9.01 -13.46 -3.85
C LYS A 159 -9.56 -12.04 -3.87
N ILE A 160 -8.76 -11.07 -4.33
CA ILE A 160 -9.13 -9.66 -4.38
C ILE A 160 -8.45 -9.02 -5.60
N TRP A 161 -9.21 -8.25 -6.36
CA TRP A 161 -8.71 -7.34 -7.39
C TRP A 161 -8.41 -5.98 -6.75
N GLN A 162 -7.15 -5.59 -6.61
CA GLN A 162 -6.83 -4.19 -6.28
C GLN A 162 -6.76 -3.39 -7.58
N ILE A 163 -7.64 -2.42 -7.78
CA ILE A 163 -7.62 -1.56 -8.98
C ILE A 163 -6.88 -0.27 -8.66
N GLU A 164 -5.79 -0.03 -9.39
CA GLU A 164 -4.84 1.06 -9.17
C GLU A 164 -4.21 1.04 -7.75
N ASN A 165 -3.21 1.90 -7.51
CA ASN A 165 -2.55 2.08 -6.22
C ASN A 165 -2.70 3.53 -5.76
N GLU A 166 -3.42 3.74 -4.67
CA GLU A 166 -3.68 5.07 -4.11
C GLU A 166 -4.07 6.11 -5.19
N PRO A 167 -5.11 5.88 -6.01
CA PRO A 167 -5.40 6.71 -7.19
C PRO A 167 -5.66 8.19 -6.86
N PHE A 168 -6.12 8.48 -5.63
CA PHE A 168 -6.36 9.85 -5.15
C PHE A 168 -5.11 10.54 -4.60
N LEU A 169 -3.99 9.82 -4.44
CA LEU A 169 -2.72 10.39 -4.02
C LEU A 169 -1.88 10.81 -5.24
N LYS A 170 -1.52 12.10 -5.29
CA LYS A 170 -0.60 12.66 -6.29
C LYS A 170 0.85 12.33 -5.92
N PHE A 171 1.28 11.12 -6.22
CA PHE A 171 2.63 10.60 -5.95
C PHE A 171 3.11 9.70 -7.10
N GLY A 172 4.43 9.68 -7.33
CA GLY A 172 5.06 8.95 -8.43
C GLY A 172 5.17 9.71 -9.75
N VAL A 173 5.63 9.03 -10.79
CA VAL A 173 5.72 9.55 -12.17
C VAL A 173 4.53 9.01 -12.94
N CYS A 174 3.39 9.67 -12.75
CA CYS A 174 2.10 9.22 -13.24
C CYS A 174 1.42 10.26 -14.15
N PRO A 175 0.58 9.80 -15.11
CA PRO A 175 -0.37 10.68 -15.79
C PRO A 175 -1.29 11.41 -14.79
N ALA A 176 -1.95 12.47 -15.26
CA ALA A 176 -2.95 13.16 -14.45
C ALA A 176 -4.07 12.20 -14.05
N PHE A 177 -4.49 12.27 -12.78
CA PHE A 177 -5.59 11.46 -12.28
C PHE A 177 -6.90 11.81 -13.00
N ASP A 178 -7.61 10.76 -13.42
CA ASP A 178 -8.89 10.82 -14.10
C ASP A 178 -9.87 9.87 -13.38
N VAL A 179 -10.87 10.45 -12.73
CA VAL A 179 -11.83 9.70 -11.93
C VAL A 179 -12.79 8.87 -12.79
N GLU A 180 -13.11 9.33 -14.00
CA GLU A 180 -13.99 8.61 -14.92
C GLU A 180 -13.26 7.40 -15.51
N LEU A 181 -11.95 7.53 -15.76
CA LEU A 181 -11.11 6.39 -16.13
C LEU A 181 -11.05 5.34 -15.03
N LEU A 182 -10.80 5.75 -13.78
CA LEU A 182 -10.81 4.83 -12.64
C LEU A 182 -12.15 4.11 -12.50
N ASP A 183 -13.27 4.83 -12.61
CA ASP A 183 -14.60 4.25 -12.51
C ASP A 183 -14.83 3.22 -13.66
N ARG A 184 -14.33 3.48 -14.88
CA ARG A 184 -14.35 2.51 -15.99
C ARG A 184 -13.50 1.27 -15.74
N GLU A 185 -12.30 1.41 -15.17
CA GLU A 185 -11.44 0.27 -14.83
C GLU A 185 -12.13 -0.65 -13.80
N ILE A 186 -12.76 -0.06 -12.78
CA ILE A 186 -13.52 -0.80 -11.76
C ILE A 186 -14.74 -1.51 -12.38
N GLU A 187 -15.50 -0.81 -13.22
CA GLU A 187 -16.66 -1.39 -13.91
C GLU A 187 -16.25 -2.55 -14.83
N THR A 188 -15.13 -2.41 -15.54
CA THR A 188 -14.57 -3.44 -16.41
C THR A 188 -14.24 -4.69 -15.61
N ALA A 189 -13.45 -4.56 -14.54
CA ALA A 189 -13.10 -5.69 -13.66
C ALA A 189 -14.35 -6.37 -13.10
N ARG A 190 -15.32 -5.58 -12.59
CA ARG A 190 -16.57 -6.09 -12.01
C ARG A 190 -17.46 -6.82 -13.02
N SER A 191 -17.43 -6.41 -14.29
CA SER A 191 -18.22 -7.04 -15.35
C SER A 191 -17.69 -8.41 -15.76
N ILE A 192 -16.37 -8.59 -15.70
CA ILE A 192 -15.67 -9.81 -16.10
C ILE A 192 -15.70 -10.85 -14.98
N ASP A 193 -15.51 -10.40 -13.75
CA ASP A 193 -15.49 -11.22 -12.54
C ASP A 193 -16.31 -10.56 -11.42
N PRO A 194 -17.64 -10.80 -11.39
CA PRO A 194 -18.54 -10.18 -10.42
C PRO A 194 -18.43 -10.79 -9.01
N GLU A 195 -17.81 -11.97 -8.87
CA GLU A 195 -17.76 -12.71 -7.61
C GLU A 195 -16.52 -12.35 -6.77
N THR A 196 -15.41 -11.99 -7.41
CA THR A 196 -14.19 -11.57 -6.71
C THR A 196 -14.28 -10.10 -6.27
N PRO A 197 -14.09 -9.79 -4.97
CA PRO A 197 -14.21 -8.44 -4.46
C PRO A 197 -13.11 -7.51 -5.02
N ILE A 198 -13.49 -6.24 -5.22
CA ILE A 198 -12.58 -5.17 -5.65
C ILE A 198 -12.12 -4.35 -4.45
N MET A 199 -10.82 -4.12 -4.35
CA MET A 199 -10.19 -3.24 -3.38
C MET A 199 -9.70 -1.95 -4.05
N LEU A 200 -10.01 -0.82 -3.41
CA LEU A 200 -9.36 0.45 -3.69
C LEU A 200 -8.44 0.81 -2.51
N THR A 201 -7.36 1.52 -2.79
CA THR A 201 -6.38 1.91 -1.77
C THR A 201 -6.20 3.42 -1.70
N ASP A 202 -5.71 3.93 -0.57
CA ASP A 202 -5.40 5.34 -0.41
C ASP A 202 -4.42 5.59 0.75
N SER A 203 -3.86 6.80 0.80
CA SER A 203 -2.84 7.19 1.76
C SER A 203 -3.35 7.22 3.19
N GLY A 204 -2.60 6.54 4.06
CA GLY A 204 -2.82 6.50 5.49
C GLY A 204 -2.82 7.88 6.11
N GLU A 205 -1.78 8.65 5.88
CA GLU A 205 -1.54 9.90 6.58
C GLU A 205 -2.08 11.10 5.79
N LEU A 206 -2.24 10.97 4.46
CA LEU A 206 -2.47 12.11 3.57
C LEU A 206 -3.89 12.21 2.97
N SER A 207 -4.74 11.20 3.14
CA SER A 207 -6.11 11.21 2.59
C SER A 207 -7.21 11.15 3.67
N LEU A 208 -8.47 11.38 3.28
CA LEU A 208 -9.66 11.10 4.10
C LEU A 208 -10.26 9.72 3.83
N TRP A 209 -9.75 8.97 2.84
CA TRP A 209 -10.17 7.64 2.41
C TRP A 209 -11.57 7.51 1.78
N VAL A 210 -12.53 8.40 2.07
CA VAL A 210 -13.93 8.27 1.60
C VAL A 210 -14.06 8.07 0.08
N PRO A 211 -13.37 8.83 -0.79
CA PRO A 211 -13.52 8.68 -2.24
C PRO A 211 -13.13 7.29 -2.74
N ALA A 212 -12.02 6.74 -2.23
CA ALA A 212 -11.54 5.39 -2.54
C ALA A 212 -12.44 4.32 -1.89
N ALA A 213 -12.73 4.46 -0.60
CA ALA A 213 -13.49 3.49 0.18
C ALA A 213 -14.93 3.27 -0.32
N LYS A 214 -15.53 4.27 -0.99
CA LYS A 214 -16.86 4.18 -1.61
C LYS A 214 -16.90 3.33 -2.89
N ARG A 215 -15.77 3.16 -3.56
CA ARG A 215 -15.65 2.56 -4.90
C ARG A 215 -15.32 1.07 -4.87
N GLY A 216 -14.74 0.58 -3.77
CA GLY A 216 -14.39 -0.82 -3.58
C GLY A 216 -15.31 -1.55 -2.63
N ASP A 217 -15.38 -2.86 -2.79
CA ASP A 217 -15.96 -3.77 -1.80
C ASP A 217 -15.03 -3.87 -0.57
N HIS A 218 -13.74 -3.65 -0.78
CA HIS A 218 -12.68 -3.53 0.23
C HIS A 218 -11.95 -2.19 0.12
N PHE A 219 -11.36 -1.75 1.22
CA PHE A 219 -10.50 -0.57 1.27
C PHE A 219 -9.15 -0.88 1.93
N GLY A 220 -8.05 -0.54 1.26
CA GLY A 220 -6.69 -0.66 1.80
C GLY A 220 -6.08 0.69 2.14
N THR A 221 -5.49 0.82 3.33
CA THR A 221 -4.69 2.00 3.69
C THR A 221 -3.21 1.66 3.73
N THR A 222 -2.38 2.62 3.33
CA THR A 222 -0.96 2.64 3.72
C THR A 222 -0.82 3.04 5.19
N MET A 223 0.30 2.67 5.82
CA MET A 223 0.61 3.01 7.20
C MET A 223 2.12 3.06 7.39
N TYR A 224 2.64 4.29 7.41
CA TYR A 224 4.05 4.55 7.56
C TYR A 224 4.32 5.36 8.82
N ARG A 225 5.46 5.11 9.46
CA ARG A 225 5.71 5.61 10.81
C ARG A 225 7.00 6.39 10.91
N GLU A 226 8.06 5.93 10.24
CA GLU A 226 9.38 6.54 10.35
C GLU A 226 9.97 6.78 8.96
N VAL A 227 10.36 8.02 8.69
CA VAL A 227 10.94 8.41 7.39
C VAL A 227 12.28 9.10 7.61
N ILE A 228 13.17 8.96 6.64
CA ILE A 228 14.47 9.64 6.62
C ILE A 228 14.43 10.70 5.52
N THR A 229 14.54 11.98 5.90
CA THR A 229 14.66 13.07 4.93
C THR A 229 16.05 13.69 4.97
N LYS A 230 16.45 14.33 3.87
CA LYS A 230 17.69 15.13 3.75
C LYS A 230 17.82 16.17 4.86
N GLU A 231 16.71 16.85 5.18
CA GLU A 231 16.69 18.02 6.04
C GLU A 231 16.60 17.69 7.52
N TYR A 232 15.87 16.64 7.89
CA TYR A 232 15.52 16.32 9.29
C TYR A 232 16.08 14.99 9.78
N GLY A 233 16.75 14.22 8.91
CA GLY A 233 17.18 12.87 9.24
C GLY A 233 16.01 11.95 9.51
N ALA A 234 16.21 10.94 10.36
CA ALA A 234 15.16 10.02 10.76
C ALA A 234 14.15 10.68 11.71
N TRP A 235 12.87 10.65 11.34
CA TRP A 235 11.78 11.19 12.14
C TRP A 235 10.57 10.27 12.14
N LYS A 236 9.90 10.18 13.30
CA LYS A 236 8.69 9.40 13.50
C LYS A 236 7.45 10.28 13.44
N TYR A 237 6.48 9.93 12.60
CA TYR A 237 5.22 10.67 12.52
C TYR A 237 4.51 10.71 13.89
N PRO A 238 4.03 11.89 14.34
CA PRO A 238 3.42 12.07 15.65
C PRO A 238 1.94 11.64 15.65
N ILE A 239 1.66 10.46 15.09
CA ILE A 239 0.34 9.91 14.84
C ILE A 239 0.21 8.56 15.53
N GLY A 240 -0.69 8.46 16.51
CA GLY A 240 -1.01 7.22 17.22
C GLY A 240 -2.12 6.39 16.55
N PRO A 241 -2.40 5.16 17.03
CA PRO A 241 -3.37 4.26 16.42
C PRO A 241 -4.81 4.81 16.37
N ASN A 242 -5.17 5.73 17.26
CA ASN A 242 -6.50 6.33 17.30
C ASN A 242 -6.79 7.22 16.08
N PHE A 243 -5.77 7.71 15.38
CA PHE A 243 -5.92 8.39 14.09
C PHE A 243 -6.58 7.46 13.06
N PHE A 244 -6.02 6.26 12.87
CA PHE A 244 -6.55 5.27 11.93
C PHE A 244 -7.92 4.73 12.39
N LYS A 245 -8.18 4.62 13.70
CA LYS A 245 -9.52 4.30 14.22
C LYS A 245 -10.56 5.35 13.86
N ALA A 246 -10.22 6.63 14.00
CA ALA A 246 -11.11 7.73 13.65
C ALA A 246 -11.42 7.71 12.14
N LYS A 247 -10.41 7.48 11.30
CA LYS A 247 -10.59 7.35 9.85
C LYS A 247 -11.40 6.11 9.46
N LYS A 248 -11.20 4.98 10.14
CA LYS A 248 -12.03 3.76 9.97
C LYS A 248 -13.50 4.04 10.28
N LEU A 249 -13.78 4.79 11.37
CA LEU A 249 -15.13 5.22 11.69
C LEU A 249 -15.70 6.15 10.61
N LEU A 250 -14.89 7.07 10.09
CA LEU A 250 -15.27 8.01 9.04
C LEU A 250 -15.69 7.27 7.77
N VAL A 251 -14.89 6.33 7.25
CA VAL A 251 -15.28 5.55 6.05
C VAL A 251 -16.46 4.62 6.32
N ARG A 252 -16.60 4.08 7.54
CA ARG A 252 -17.77 3.30 7.91
C ARG A 252 -19.06 4.12 7.83
N ILE A 253 -19.04 5.38 8.28
CA ILE A 253 -20.21 6.26 8.28
C ILE A 253 -20.51 6.79 6.88
N PHE A 254 -19.48 7.31 6.19
CA PHE A 254 -19.68 8.05 4.94
C PHE A 254 -19.57 7.20 3.68
N ALA A 255 -18.94 6.02 3.75
CA ALA A 255 -18.77 5.10 2.62
C ALA A 255 -19.42 3.72 2.86
N SER A 256 -20.03 3.48 4.03
CA SER A 256 -20.54 2.15 4.44
C SER A 256 -19.48 1.03 4.41
N GLN A 257 -18.20 1.39 4.37
CA GLN A 257 -17.09 0.46 4.21
C GLN A 257 -16.70 -0.17 5.55
N LYS A 258 -16.72 -1.50 5.61
CA LYS A 258 -16.40 -2.29 6.81
C LYS A 258 -15.14 -3.15 6.64
N ASN A 259 -14.80 -3.50 5.40
CA ASN A 259 -13.68 -4.33 5.00
C ASN A 259 -12.45 -3.44 4.78
N VAL A 260 -11.82 -3.05 5.88
CA VAL A 260 -10.62 -2.20 5.86
C VAL A 260 -9.39 -3.04 6.17
N ALA A 261 -8.36 -2.94 5.33
CA ALA A 261 -7.06 -3.57 5.52
C ALA A 261 -5.95 -2.51 5.62
N VAL A 262 -4.87 -2.82 6.34
CA VAL A 262 -3.59 -2.12 6.15
C VAL A 262 -2.91 -2.85 5.02
N ILE A 263 -2.99 -2.32 3.80
CA ILE A 263 -2.50 -3.01 2.60
C ILE A 263 -1.00 -2.76 2.35
N GLU A 264 -0.44 -1.80 3.09
CA GLU A 264 0.95 -1.40 3.01
C GLU A 264 1.41 -0.85 4.35
N LEU A 265 1.85 -1.74 5.23
CA LEU A 265 2.48 -1.39 6.50
C LEU A 265 3.99 -1.27 6.29
N GLN A 266 4.60 -0.20 6.79
CA GLN A 266 6.05 -0.03 6.73
C GLN A 266 6.82 -1.24 7.30
N GLY A 267 7.54 -1.95 6.42
CA GLY A 267 8.45 -3.02 6.79
C GLY A 267 9.86 -2.87 6.21
N GLU A 268 10.13 -1.88 5.37
CA GLU A 268 11.47 -1.53 4.89
C GLU A 268 11.78 -0.05 5.18
N PRO A 269 13.07 0.37 5.07
CA PRO A 269 13.43 1.76 5.27
C PRO A 269 12.72 2.68 4.29
N TRP A 270 12.15 3.76 4.81
CA TRP A 270 11.71 4.88 3.98
C TRP A 270 12.81 5.93 3.95
N ILE A 271 13.61 5.88 2.90
CA ILE A 271 14.70 6.80 2.64
C ILE A 271 14.55 7.46 1.27
N GLU A 272 15.14 8.62 1.11
CA GLU A 272 15.24 9.29 -0.19
C GLU A 272 15.98 8.43 -1.23
N GLY A 273 15.33 8.10 -2.35
CA GLY A 273 15.93 7.27 -3.40
C GLY A 273 15.92 5.78 -3.07
N TRP A 274 16.83 5.02 -3.69
CA TRP A 274 16.86 3.56 -3.56
C TRP A 274 17.46 3.12 -2.22
N THR A 275 16.68 2.37 -1.45
CA THR A 275 17.00 1.95 -0.08
C THR A 275 18.37 1.30 0.06
N THR A 276 18.70 0.37 -0.85
CA THR A 276 19.93 -0.42 -0.80
C THR A 276 21.18 0.35 -1.22
N ASN A 277 21.04 1.57 -1.73
CA ASN A 277 22.18 2.43 -2.07
C ASN A 277 22.78 3.16 -0.86
N PHE A 278 22.16 3.05 0.32
CA PHE A 278 22.66 3.67 1.55
C PHE A 278 23.34 2.65 2.46
N PRO A 279 24.27 3.07 3.34
CA PRO A 279 24.82 2.18 4.37
C PRO A 279 23.73 1.60 5.27
N LEU A 280 23.90 0.35 5.71
CA LEU A 280 22.94 -0.36 6.58
C LEU A 280 22.61 0.42 7.85
N GLU A 281 23.60 1.09 8.46
CA GLU A 281 23.38 1.94 9.63
C GLU A 281 22.30 3.00 9.37
N ARG A 282 22.33 3.64 8.19
CA ARG A 282 21.34 4.64 7.79
C ARG A 282 19.98 4.00 7.49
N GLN A 283 19.96 2.84 6.83
CA GLN A 283 18.73 2.09 6.58
C GLN A 283 18.01 1.72 7.91
N PHE A 284 18.79 1.23 8.88
CA PHE A 284 18.31 0.80 10.20
C PHE A 284 17.75 1.93 11.08
N GLN A 285 18.03 3.20 10.74
CA GLN A 285 17.42 4.33 11.45
C GLN A 285 15.91 4.36 11.32
N SER A 286 15.35 4.03 10.15
CA SER A 286 13.89 3.99 9.94
C SER A 286 13.27 2.60 9.99
N MET A 287 14.09 1.55 9.83
CA MET A 287 13.54 0.19 9.81
C MET A 287 14.56 -0.87 10.23
N ASP A 288 14.21 -1.68 11.21
CA ASP A 288 14.99 -2.84 11.68
C ASP A 288 14.04 -3.92 12.22
N ALA A 289 14.58 -5.00 12.78
CA ALA A 289 13.80 -6.09 13.34
C ALA A 289 12.87 -5.63 14.48
N ALA A 290 13.33 -4.77 15.38
CA ALA A 290 12.51 -4.27 16.48
C ALA A 290 11.36 -3.40 15.94
N LYS A 291 11.66 -2.50 15.00
CA LYS A 291 10.66 -1.65 14.34
C LYS A 291 9.63 -2.46 13.56
N LEU A 292 10.01 -3.58 12.95
CA LEU A 292 9.07 -4.49 12.26
C LEU A 292 7.99 -5.00 13.21
N LYS A 293 8.42 -5.51 14.37
CA LYS A 293 7.50 -5.95 15.42
C LYS A 293 6.65 -4.78 15.93
N GLU A 294 7.26 -3.64 16.22
CA GLU A 294 6.53 -2.46 16.71
C GLU A 294 5.49 -1.93 15.71
N ASN A 295 5.79 -1.96 14.41
CA ASN A 295 4.88 -1.50 13.36
C ASN A 295 3.68 -2.43 13.24
N ILE A 296 3.88 -3.74 13.32
CA ILE A 296 2.77 -4.71 13.34
C ILE A 296 1.92 -4.54 14.60
N GLU A 297 2.54 -4.38 15.77
CA GLU A 297 1.81 -4.09 17.01
C GLU A 297 1.02 -2.77 16.94
N PHE A 298 1.60 -1.74 16.33
CA PHE A 298 0.93 -0.46 16.09
C PHE A 298 -0.29 -0.64 15.18
N ALA A 299 -0.14 -1.35 14.05
CA ALA A 299 -1.23 -1.62 13.13
C ALA A 299 -2.34 -2.44 13.80
N ARG A 300 -1.99 -3.45 14.60
CA ARG A 300 -2.95 -4.21 15.43
C ARG A 300 -3.74 -3.33 16.39
N LYS A 301 -3.09 -2.35 17.03
CA LYS A 301 -3.76 -1.40 17.94
C LYS A 301 -4.84 -0.57 17.25
N THR A 302 -4.83 -0.44 15.92
CA THR A 302 -5.91 0.22 15.18
C THR A 302 -7.21 -0.60 15.13
N GLY A 303 -7.13 -1.91 15.42
CA GLY A 303 -8.26 -2.83 15.26
C GLY A 303 -8.54 -3.20 13.79
N ILE A 304 -7.57 -2.99 12.90
CA ILE A 304 -7.54 -3.56 11.55
C ILE A 304 -6.77 -4.89 11.64
N THR A 305 -7.36 -5.97 11.12
CA THR A 305 -6.83 -7.34 11.30
C THR A 305 -6.14 -7.86 10.04
N ASP A 306 -6.57 -7.47 8.85
CA ASP A 306 -5.84 -7.77 7.61
C ASP A 306 -4.69 -6.76 7.44
N ILE A 307 -3.45 -7.24 7.55
CA ILE A 307 -2.24 -6.40 7.54
C ILE A 307 -1.23 -6.98 6.56
N TYR A 308 -0.95 -6.25 5.48
CA TYR A 308 0.06 -6.57 4.49
C TYR A 308 1.28 -5.69 4.72
N VAL A 309 2.42 -6.33 4.98
CA VAL A 309 3.67 -5.64 5.28
C VAL A 309 4.47 -5.43 4.00
N TRP A 310 4.98 -4.22 3.85
CA TRP A 310 5.79 -3.78 2.74
C TRP A 310 7.27 -4.14 2.94
N GLY A 311 7.96 -4.63 1.92
CA GLY A 311 9.43 -4.74 1.92
C GLY A 311 10.04 -6.11 2.23
N VAL A 312 9.30 -7.19 1.98
CA VAL A 312 9.81 -8.56 2.19
C VAL A 312 11.07 -8.87 1.36
N GLU A 313 11.21 -8.24 0.19
CA GLU A 313 12.37 -8.36 -0.68
C GLU A 313 13.61 -7.75 -0.02
N TRP A 314 13.46 -6.62 0.68
CA TRP A 314 14.54 -6.01 1.46
C TRP A 314 14.98 -6.91 2.63
N TRP A 315 14.03 -7.57 3.30
CA TRP A 315 14.36 -8.54 4.37
C TRP A 315 15.18 -9.70 3.84
N TYR A 316 14.79 -10.24 2.68
CA TYR A 316 15.54 -11.31 2.03
C TYR A 316 16.91 -10.83 1.57
N TRP A 317 17.01 -9.63 1.02
CA TRP A 317 18.28 -9.00 0.62
C TRP A 317 19.26 -8.85 1.78
N LEU A 318 18.79 -8.39 2.94
CA LEU A 318 19.62 -8.31 4.14
C LEU A 318 20.18 -9.68 4.55
N LYS A 319 19.32 -10.71 4.56
CA LYS A 319 19.71 -12.08 4.88
C LYS A 319 20.70 -12.64 3.86
N ALA A 320 20.38 -12.56 2.57
CA ALA A 320 21.08 -13.27 1.50
C ALA A 320 22.38 -12.57 1.08
N THR A 321 22.44 -11.24 1.14
CA THR A 321 23.56 -10.46 0.58
C THR A 321 24.35 -9.68 1.63
N GLN A 322 23.72 -9.27 2.73
CA GLN A 322 24.33 -8.41 3.74
C GLN A 322 24.75 -9.15 5.01
N ASN A 323 24.49 -10.46 5.10
CA ASN A 323 24.74 -11.27 6.30
C ASN A 323 24.07 -10.67 7.57
N SER A 324 22.89 -10.07 7.40
CA SER A 324 22.09 -9.47 8.47
C SER A 324 20.68 -10.08 8.47
N PRO A 325 20.51 -11.31 8.99
CA PRO A 325 19.25 -12.04 8.90
C PRO A 325 18.18 -11.56 9.90
N GLU A 326 18.48 -10.61 10.78
CA GLU A 326 17.68 -10.29 11.97
C GLU A 326 16.24 -9.89 11.62
N VAL A 327 16.04 -9.15 10.52
CA VAL A 327 14.71 -8.74 10.08
C VAL A 327 13.91 -9.95 9.56
N TRP A 328 14.56 -10.84 8.80
CA TRP A 328 13.95 -12.07 8.29
C TRP A 328 13.58 -13.03 9.43
N ASP A 329 14.48 -13.21 10.39
CA ASP A 329 14.24 -14.07 11.57
C ASP A 329 13.11 -13.52 12.44
N GLN A 330 13.02 -12.19 12.58
CA GLN A 330 11.91 -11.56 13.29
C GLN A 330 10.60 -11.74 12.53
N ALA A 331 10.59 -11.61 11.20
CA ALA A 331 9.43 -11.92 10.38
C ALA A 331 9.01 -13.39 10.58
N LYS A 332 9.95 -14.33 10.56
CA LYS A 332 9.65 -15.76 10.77
C LYS A 332 8.91 -16.04 12.08
N ARG A 333 9.20 -15.31 13.16
CA ARG A 333 8.50 -15.40 14.46
C ARG A 333 7.13 -14.71 14.49
N LEU A 334 6.85 -13.82 13.54
CA LEU A 334 5.60 -13.09 13.44
C LEU A 334 4.58 -13.83 12.55
N TYR A 335 5.06 -14.60 11.57
CA TYR A 335 4.22 -15.37 10.64
C TYR A 335 4.02 -16.84 11.04
N ASN A 336 4.83 -17.38 11.95
CA ASN A 336 4.66 -18.69 12.60
C ASN A 336 4.25 -18.51 14.05
#